data_AF-A0A7J6DPD1-F1
#
_entry.id   AF-A0A7J6DPD1-F1
#
_cell.length_a   1.000
_cell.length_b   1.000
_cell.length_c   1.000
_cell.angle_alpha   90.00
_cell.angle_beta   90.00
_cell.angle_gamma   90.00
#
_symmetry.space_group_name_H-M   'P 1'
#
loop_
_entity.id
_entity.type
_entity.pdbx_description
1 polymer ?
#
loop_
_entity_poly.entity_id
_entity_poly.type
_entity_poly.pdbx_seq_one_letter_code
_entity_poly.pdbx_strand_id
1 'polypeptide(L)'
;MDDLHDTATAYYDLLKHETKLAIKAFCEEMETKVPDKISFEEFSKYMNIVGFSQFGSKKFFDQLRRRGRDHLIFADIITLLYIIESGRPFCQGTHCENTFIAGMYFTCVKCFFENNCDYFFNVCPKCFYNGHYKHCHKEFLDPIVMLRLKTKQDQSSNNDITYEKKM
;
A
#
# COMPACT_ATOMS: atom_id res chain seq x y z
N MET A 1 8.41 -6.37 5.58
CA MET A 1 8.70 -6.54 4.15
C MET A 1 8.59 -7.99 3.76
N ASP A 2 9.24 -8.90 4.49
CA ASP A 2 9.08 -10.35 4.24
C ASP A 2 7.61 -10.79 4.22
N ASP A 3 6.80 -10.42 5.22
CA ASP A 3 5.36 -10.71 5.22
C ASP A 3 4.62 -10.17 3.98
N LEU A 4 5.05 -9.02 3.44
CA LEU A 4 4.44 -8.45 2.23
C LEU A 4 4.85 -9.22 0.99
N HIS A 5 6.11 -9.65 0.90
CA HIS A 5 6.55 -10.51 -0.19
C HIS A 5 5.75 -11.80 -0.20
N ASP A 6 5.64 -12.46 0.95
CA ASP A 6 4.98 -13.75 1.05
C ASP A 6 3.47 -13.63 0.77
N THR A 7 2.84 -12.56 1.28
CA THR A 7 1.44 -12.23 0.97
C THR A 7 1.23 -11.93 -0.51
N ALA A 8 2.10 -11.13 -1.12
CA ALA A 8 2.00 -10.77 -2.54
C ALA A 8 2.18 -11.99 -3.44
N THR A 9 3.11 -12.89 -3.11
CA THR A 9 3.27 -14.18 -3.81
C THR A 9 2.01 -15.03 -3.71
N ALA A 10 1.41 -15.14 -2.52
CA ALA A 10 0.17 -15.90 -2.34
C ALA A 10 -0.99 -15.33 -3.19
N TYR A 11 -1.15 -14.00 -3.25
CA TYR A 11 -2.13 -13.39 -4.14
C TYR A 11 -1.81 -13.59 -5.62
N TYR A 12 -0.54 -13.46 -6.00
CA TYR A 12 -0.09 -13.65 -7.37
C TYR A 12 -0.39 -15.06 -7.87
N ASP A 13 -0.20 -16.09 -7.05
CA ASP A 13 -0.44 -17.47 -7.44
C ASP A 13 -1.90 -17.72 -7.86
N LEU A 14 -2.84 -17.01 -7.23
CA LEU A 14 -4.28 -17.06 -7.51
C LEU A 14 -4.71 -16.23 -8.75
N LEU A 15 -3.83 -15.40 -9.29
CA LEU A 15 -4.16 -14.57 -10.45
C LEU A 15 -4.37 -15.42 -11.71
N LYS A 16 -5.28 -14.93 -12.56
CA LYS A 16 -5.50 -15.49 -13.90
C LYS A 16 -4.25 -15.32 -14.76
N HIS A 17 -4.09 -16.21 -15.74
CA HIS A 17 -2.97 -16.19 -16.68
C HIS A 17 -2.81 -14.83 -17.39
N GLU A 18 -3.91 -14.22 -17.82
CA GLU A 18 -3.91 -12.90 -18.48
C GLU A 18 -3.29 -11.80 -17.60
N THR A 19 -3.60 -11.77 -16.30
CA THR A 19 -3.05 -10.81 -15.36
C THR A 19 -1.56 -11.08 -15.13
N LYS A 20 -1.15 -12.35 -15.04
CA LYS A 20 0.26 -12.73 -14.90
C LYS A 20 1.08 -12.27 -16.12
N LEU A 21 0.52 -12.36 -17.33
CA LEU A 21 1.15 -11.84 -18.55
C LEU A 21 1.28 -10.31 -18.52
N ALA A 22 0.25 -9.59 -18.07
CA ALA A 22 0.31 -8.13 -17.94
C ALA A 22 1.38 -7.68 -16.94
N ILE A 23 1.52 -8.37 -15.80
CA ILE A 23 2.57 -8.11 -14.82
C ILE A 23 3.96 -8.38 -15.42
N LYS A 24 4.11 -9.43 -16.24
CA LYS A 24 5.37 -9.73 -16.93
C LYS A 24 5.74 -8.61 -17.91
N ALA A 25 4.79 -8.16 -18.74
CA ALA A 25 5.00 -7.05 -19.67
C ALA A 25 5.39 -5.76 -18.92
N PHE A 26 4.73 -5.46 -17.80
CA PHE A 26 5.09 -4.33 -16.95
C PHE A 26 6.54 -4.41 -16.42
N CYS A 27 7.01 -5.60 -16.03
CA CYS A 27 8.40 -5.79 -15.62
C CYS A 27 9.38 -5.59 -16.77
N GLU A 28 9.06 -6.12 -17.95
CA GLU A 28 9.89 -6.00 -19.17
C GLU A 28 10.02 -4.55 -19.64
N GLU A 29 8.99 -3.71 -19.47
CA GLU A 29 9.08 -2.27 -19.77
C GLU A 29 10.01 -1.51 -18.82
N MET A 30 10.09 -1.94 -17.56
CA MET A 30 10.96 -1.34 -16.54
C MET A 30 12.42 -1.77 -16.71
N GLU A 31 12.64 -3.00 -17.15
CA GLU A 31 13.95 -3.65 -17.29
C GLU A 31 14.59 -3.36 -18.65
N THR A 32 15.54 -2.42 -18.70
CA THR A 32 16.08 -1.90 -19.97
C THR A 32 17.52 -2.31 -20.26
N LYS A 33 18.26 -2.82 -19.27
CA LYS A 33 19.71 -3.06 -19.37
C LYS A 33 20.11 -4.52 -19.19
N VAL A 34 19.75 -5.14 -18.07
CA VAL A 34 20.22 -6.48 -17.71
C VAL A 34 19.02 -7.39 -17.50
N PRO A 35 18.94 -8.52 -18.23
CA PRO A 35 17.89 -9.50 -18.04
C PRO A 35 17.69 -9.90 -16.58
N ASP A 36 16.43 -9.96 -16.15
CA ASP A 36 15.95 -10.32 -14.82
C ASP A 36 16.47 -9.44 -13.66
N LYS A 37 17.04 -8.27 -13.96
CA LYS A 37 17.62 -7.38 -12.96
C LYS A 37 17.26 -5.92 -13.22
N ILE A 38 16.45 -5.37 -12.33
CA ILE A 38 16.04 -3.98 -12.39
C ILE A 38 16.91 -3.16 -11.42
N SER A 39 17.68 -2.22 -11.96
CA SER A 39 18.51 -1.31 -11.18
C SER A 39 17.66 -0.23 -10.49
N PHE A 40 18.25 0.46 -9.51
CA PHE A 40 17.59 1.60 -8.87
C PHE A 40 17.25 2.72 -9.87
N GLU A 41 18.14 3.00 -10.80
CA GLU A 41 17.96 4.05 -11.81
C GLU A 41 16.81 3.71 -12.76
N GLU A 42 16.69 2.45 -13.18
CA GLU A 42 15.59 1.96 -14.01
C GLU A 42 14.26 2.05 -13.27
N PHE A 43 14.22 1.52 -12.04
CA PHE A 43 13.06 1.57 -11.18
C PHE A 43 12.59 3.01 -10.90
N SER A 44 13.49 3.88 -10.44
CA SER A 44 13.17 5.26 -10.06
C SER A 44 12.68 6.07 -11.27
N LYS A 45 13.33 5.91 -12.42
CA LYS A 45 12.91 6.56 -13.67
C LYS A 45 11.52 6.07 -14.09
N TYR A 46 11.29 4.76 -14.09
CA TYR A 46 10.02 4.19 -14.50
C TYR A 46 8.87 4.61 -13.57
N MET A 47 9.06 4.54 -12.25
CA MET A 47 8.07 5.02 -11.26
C MET A 47 7.68 6.48 -11.49
N ASN A 48 8.62 7.33 -11.88
CA ASN A 48 8.31 8.72 -12.21
C ASN A 48 7.48 8.83 -13.50
N ILE A 49 7.84 8.07 -14.54
CA ILE A 49 7.12 8.05 -15.84
C ILE A 49 5.67 7.61 -15.65
N VAL A 50 5.42 6.59 -14.84
CA VAL A 50 4.06 6.05 -14.61
C VAL A 50 3.27 6.80 -13.53
N GLY A 51 3.78 7.93 -13.03
CA GLY A 51 3.05 8.77 -12.04
C GLY A 51 3.09 8.27 -10.60
N PHE A 52 3.94 7.29 -10.29
CA PHE A 52 4.12 6.69 -8.96
C PHE A 52 5.43 7.14 -8.28
N SER A 53 5.79 8.42 -8.44
CA SER A 53 7.08 8.97 -8.00
C SER A 53 7.36 8.82 -6.50
N GLN A 54 6.33 8.71 -5.65
CA GLN A 54 6.46 8.41 -4.23
C GLN A 54 7.14 7.07 -3.95
N PHE A 55 6.99 6.10 -4.86
CA PHE A 55 7.66 4.80 -4.80
C PHE A 55 9.07 4.86 -5.39
N GLY A 56 9.43 5.87 -6.17
CA GLY A 56 10.73 5.98 -6.84
C GLY A 56 11.93 6.32 -5.94
N SER A 57 11.76 6.39 -4.62
CA SER A 57 12.85 6.76 -3.70
C SER A 57 13.83 5.61 -3.45
N LYS A 58 15.11 5.94 -3.24
CA LYS A 58 16.15 4.95 -2.90
C LYS A 58 15.81 4.18 -1.63
N LYS A 59 15.27 4.88 -0.63
CA LYS A 59 14.87 4.29 0.65
C LYS A 59 13.79 3.23 0.48
N PHE A 60 12.79 3.48 -0.37
CA PHE A 60 11.75 2.48 -0.66
C PHE A 60 12.31 1.33 -1.50
N PHE A 61 13.12 1.61 -2.53
CA PHE A 61 13.79 0.57 -3.32
C PHE A 61 14.61 -0.40 -2.43
N ASP A 62 15.39 0.15 -1.50
CA ASP A 62 16.21 -0.66 -0.59
C ASP A 62 15.37 -1.47 0.42
N GLN A 63 14.15 -1.02 0.74
CA GLN A 63 13.19 -1.78 1.54
C GLN A 63 12.48 -2.86 0.72
N LEU A 64 12.14 -2.54 -0.53
CA LEU A 64 11.40 -3.43 -1.43
C LEU A 64 12.25 -4.63 -1.82
N ARG A 65 13.54 -4.46 -2.10
CA ARG A 65 14.41 -5.59 -2.41
C ARG A 65 14.64 -6.45 -1.16
N ARG A 66 14.48 -7.77 -1.27
CA ARG A 66 15.00 -8.69 -0.23
C ARG A 66 16.51 -8.45 0.00
N ARG A 67 16.93 -8.56 1.26
CA ARG A 67 18.31 -8.25 1.71
C ARG A 67 19.37 -9.01 0.91
N GLY A 68 20.52 -8.36 0.71
CA GLY A 68 21.70 -8.96 0.07
C GLY A 68 21.74 -8.84 -1.45
N ARG A 69 20.75 -8.18 -2.07
CA ARG A 69 20.76 -7.85 -3.51
C ARG A 69 20.92 -6.35 -3.72
N ASP A 70 21.51 -5.98 -4.85
CA ASP A 70 21.65 -4.59 -5.31
C ASP A 70 20.56 -4.16 -6.31
N HIS A 71 19.78 -5.12 -6.81
CA HIS A 71 18.72 -4.98 -7.82
C HIS A 71 17.39 -5.56 -7.32
N LEU A 72 16.30 -5.22 -8.02
CA LEU A 72 15.00 -5.89 -7.91
C LEU A 72 14.92 -7.03 -8.93
N ILE A 73 14.15 -8.07 -8.58
CA ILE A 73 13.75 -9.14 -9.50
C ILE A 73 12.22 -9.16 -9.64
N PHE A 74 11.70 -9.98 -10.54
CA PHE A 74 10.27 -10.17 -10.79
C PHE A 74 9.41 -10.30 -9.52
N ALA A 75 9.83 -11.10 -8.53
CA ALA A 75 9.11 -11.27 -7.26
C ALA A 75 9.01 -9.97 -6.43
N ASP A 76 10.00 -9.08 -6.51
CA ASP A 76 9.93 -7.78 -5.86
C ASP A 76 8.92 -6.86 -6.57
N ILE A 77 8.78 -6.98 -7.90
CA ILE A 77 7.78 -6.22 -8.66
C ILE A 77 6.35 -6.71 -8.38
N ILE A 78 6.14 -8.02 -8.21
CA ILE A 78 4.86 -8.55 -7.71
C ILE A 78 4.51 -7.88 -6.37
N THR A 79 5.49 -7.74 -5.49
CA THR A 79 5.31 -7.12 -4.17
C THR A 79 4.99 -5.62 -4.28
N LEU A 80 5.66 -4.91 -5.19
CA LEU A 80 5.37 -3.51 -5.51
C LEU A 80 3.91 -3.33 -5.96
N LEU A 81 3.47 -4.14 -6.92
CA LEU A 81 2.10 -4.04 -7.45
C LEU A 81 1.07 -4.33 -6.35
N TYR A 82 1.30 -5.34 -5.52
CA TYR A 82 0.45 -5.57 -4.34
C TYR A 82 0.42 -4.37 -3.39
N ILE A 83 1.57 -3.72 -3.13
CA ILE A 83 1.65 -2.53 -2.29
C ILE A 83 0.83 -1.38 -2.85
N ILE A 84 0.92 -1.14 -4.17
CA ILE A 84 0.17 -0.09 -4.88
C ILE A 84 -1.33 -0.39 -4.81
N GLU A 85 -1.74 -1.58 -5.23
CA GLU A 85 -3.15 -1.99 -5.30
C GLU A 85 -3.82 -2.03 -3.93
N SER A 86 -3.10 -2.46 -2.89
CA SER A 86 -3.63 -2.47 -1.51
C SER A 86 -3.64 -1.09 -0.85
N GLY A 87 -3.14 -0.04 -1.52
CA GLY A 87 -3.13 1.33 -1.00
C GLY A 87 -2.25 1.49 0.24
N ARG A 88 -1.19 0.70 0.38
CA ARG A 88 -0.34 0.74 1.58
C ARG A 88 0.37 2.09 1.70
N PRO A 89 0.35 2.72 2.89
CA PRO A 89 0.73 4.12 3.00
C PRO A 89 2.22 4.35 3.27
N PHE A 90 2.62 5.60 3.03
CA PHE A 90 3.82 6.18 3.60
C PHE A 90 3.46 6.96 4.88
N CYS A 91 4.39 7.02 5.83
CA CYS A 91 4.18 7.66 7.13
C CYS A 91 4.24 9.18 7.03
N GLN A 92 3.17 9.87 7.40
CA GLN A 92 3.09 11.33 7.47
C GLN A 92 3.51 11.90 8.82
N GLY A 93 4.17 11.09 9.65
CA GLY A 93 4.76 11.55 10.90
C GLY A 93 6.02 12.38 10.67
N THR A 94 6.24 13.39 11.51
CA THR A 94 7.30 14.39 11.36
C THR A 94 8.72 13.82 11.44
N HIS A 95 8.88 12.64 12.05
CA HIS A 95 10.19 11.98 12.22
C HIS A 95 10.43 10.83 11.24
N CYS A 96 9.48 10.53 10.37
CA CYS A 96 9.60 9.41 9.42
C CYS A 96 9.91 9.85 7.99
N GLU A 97 10.02 11.15 7.68
CA GLU A 97 10.40 11.63 6.33
C GLU A 97 9.64 10.92 5.19
N ASN A 98 8.33 10.71 5.34
CA ASN A 98 7.53 9.98 4.37
C ASN A 98 8.06 8.56 4.06
N THR A 99 8.47 7.81 5.08
CA THR A 99 8.94 6.41 4.92
C THR A 99 7.76 5.46 4.74
N PHE A 100 7.89 4.49 3.83
CA PHE A 100 6.91 3.44 3.61
C PHE A 100 6.64 2.63 4.89
N ILE A 101 5.38 2.29 5.13
CA ILE A 101 4.98 1.50 6.30
C ILE A 101 4.66 0.07 5.85
N ALA A 102 5.61 -0.85 6.05
CA ALA A 102 5.42 -2.24 5.67
C ALA A 102 4.47 -3.01 6.61
N GLY A 103 4.39 -2.60 7.88
CA GLY A 103 3.61 -3.27 8.92
C GLY A 103 2.27 -2.58 9.19
N MET A 104 1.80 -2.71 10.43
CA MET A 104 0.62 -1.98 10.90
C MET A 104 0.85 -0.47 10.84
N TYR A 105 -0.23 0.27 10.59
CA TYR A 105 -0.27 1.72 10.60
C TYR A 105 -1.57 2.18 11.26
N PHE A 106 -1.67 3.47 11.53
CA PHE A 106 -2.87 4.11 12.02
C PHE A 106 -3.36 5.12 11.00
N THR A 107 -4.65 5.06 10.69
CA THR A 107 -5.33 5.95 9.74
C THR A 107 -6.30 6.84 10.49
N CYS A 108 -6.30 8.12 10.15
CA CYS A 108 -7.31 9.05 10.63
C CYS A 108 -8.70 8.66 10.12
N VAL A 109 -9.64 8.42 11.04
CA VAL A 109 -11.01 7.98 10.72
C VAL A 109 -11.74 9.01 9.88
N LYS A 110 -11.67 10.29 10.26
CA LYS A 110 -12.34 11.38 9.54
C LYS A 110 -11.80 11.52 8.12
N CYS A 111 -10.48 11.50 7.94
CA CYS A 111 -9.88 11.54 6.60
C CYS A 111 -10.22 10.31 5.75
N PHE A 112 -10.50 9.16 6.38
CA PHE A 112 -10.88 7.95 5.65
C PHE A 112 -12.32 8.00 5.13
N PHE A 113 -13.25 8.57 5.90
CA PHE A 113 -14.68 8.58 5.54
C PHE A 113 -15.16 9.88 4.87
N GLU A 114 -14.57 11.03 5.21
CA GLU A 114 -15.06 12.35 4.77
C GLU A 114 -14.31 12.90 3.55
N ASN A 115 -13.06 12.48 3.32
CA ASN A 115 -12.34 12.90 2.12
C ASN A 115 -12.77 12.02 0.96
N ASN A 116 -13.17 12.65 -0.15
CA ASN A 116 -13.52 12.02 -1.43
C ASN A 116 -12.30 11.33 -2.09
N CYS A 117 -11.74 10.32 -1.42
CA CYS A 117 -10.68 9.40 -1.86
C CYS A 117 -9.26 9.95 -2.06
N ASP A 118 -9.04 11.27 -2.07
CA ASP A 118 -7.72 11.80 -2.49
C ASP A 118 -6.68 11.98 -1.37
N TYR A 119 -7.08 11.87 -0.10
CA TYR A 119 -6.15 12.08 1.02
C TYR A 119 -6.49 11.26 2.28
N PHE A 120 -5.66 10.27 2.56
CA PHE A 120 -5.66 9.53 3.82
C PHE A 120 -4.49 9.95 4.69
N PHE A 121 -4.77 10.34 5.95
CA PHE A 121 -3.71 10.66 6.90
C PHE A 121 -3.28 9.39 7.66
N ASN A 122 -2.06 8.91 7.38
CA ASN A 122 -1.52 7.66 7.89
C ASN A 122 -0.21 7.87 8.64
N VAL A 123 -0.06 7.20 9.78
CA VAL A 123 1.17 7.25 10.59
C VAL A 123 1.58 5.86 11.05
N CYS A 124 2.90 5.63 11.16
CA CYS A 124 3.41 4.38 11.69
C CYS A 124 3.21 4.31 13.21
N PRO A 125 3.28 3.12 13.84
CA PRO A 125 3.08 2.95 15.27
C PRO A 125 4.03 3.79 16.12
N LYS A 126 5.29 3.95 15.66
CA LYS A 126 6.28 4.79 16.35
C LYS A 126 5.89 6.27 16.33
N CYS A 127 5.43 6.79 15.20
CA CYS A 127 4.98 8.18 15.13
C CYS A 127 3.69 8.39 15.90
N PHE A 128 2.77 7.43 15.84
CA PHE A 128 1.52 7.47 16.59
C PHE A 128 1.76 7.52 18.11
N TYR A 129 2.51 6.55 18.64
CA TYR A 129 2.81 6.42 20.07
C TYR A 129 3.48 7.66 20.65
N ASN A 130 4.42 8.27 19.93
CA ASN A 130 5.16 9.45 20.41
C ASN A 130 4.44 10.78 20.11
N GLY A 131 3.26 10.78 19.47
CA GLY A 131 2.60 12.02 19.04
C GLY A 131 3.38 12.81 17.98
N HIS A 132 4.25 12.12 17.23
CA HIS A 132 5.17 12.69 16.26
C HIS A 132 4.50 12.91 14.90
N TYR A 133 3.40 13.67 14.88
CA TYR A 133 2.64 14.02 13.68
C TYR A 133 1.84 15.30 13.93
N LYS A 134 1.60 16.08 12.88
CA LYS A 134 0.78 17.29 12.94
C LYS A 134 -0.50 17.04 12.16
N HIS A 135 -1.58 16.79 12.89
CA HIS A 135 -2.90 16.55 12.32
C HIS A 135 -4.00 17.09 13.24
N CYS A 136 -5.07 17.65 12.67
CA CYS A 136 -6.17 18.28 13.41
C CYS A 136 -7.08 17.28 14.12
N HIS A 137 -7.30 16.10 13.51
CA HIS A 137 -8.13 15.04 14.08
C HIS A 137 -7.38 14.20 15.11
N LYS A 138 -8.11 13.56 16.01
CA LYS A 138 -7.56 12.73 17.10
C LYS A 138 -7.97 11.27 16.99
N GLU A 139 -8.97 10.97 16.18
CA GLU A 139 -9.53 9.64 15.99
C GLU A 139 -8.73 8.87 14.94
N PHE A 140 -7.94 7.91 15.42
CA PHE A 140 -7.10 7.05 14.59
C PHE A 140 -7.37 5.59 14.89
N LEU A 141 -7.42 4.77 13.85
CA LEU A 141 -7.60 3.33 13.97
C LEU A 141 -6.63 2.59 13.07
N ASP A 142 -6.27 1.38 13.47
CA ASP A 142 -5.55 0.48 12.59
C ASP A 142 -6.50 -0.13 11.53
N PRO A 143 -5.95 -0.65 10.42
CA PRO A 143 -6.77 -1.21 9.33
C PRO A 143 -7.71 -2.34 9.75
N ILE A 144 -7.32 -3.19 10.71
CA ILE A 144 -8.14 -4.33 11.15
C ILE A 144 -9.37 -3.82 11.90
N VAL A 145 -9.18 -2.85 12.80
CA VAL A 145 -10.29 -2.24 13.54
C VAL A 145 -11.18 -1.43 12.59
N MET A 146 -10.59 -0.69 11.64
CA MET A 146 -11.34 0.07 10.63
C MET A 146 -12.24 -0.84 9.79
N LEU A 147 -11.71 -1.96 9.28
CA LEU A 147 -12.48 -2.95 8.51
C LEU A 147 -13.64 -3.50 9.33
N ARG A 148 -13.41 -3.87 10.60
CA ARG A 148 -14.46 -4.38 11.49
C ARG A 148 -15.55 -3.35 11.77
N LEU A 149 -15.21 -2.07 11.93
CA LEU A 149 -16.20 -1.02 12.12
C LEU A 149 -17.06 -0.81 10.86
N LYS A 150 -16.43 -0.80 9.68
CA LYS A 150 -17.15 -0.69 8.41
C LYS A 150 -18.13 -1.85 8.22
N THR A 151 -17.69 -3.08 8.49
CA THR A 151 -18.58 -4.26 8.43
C THR A 151 -19.79 -4.13 9.38
N LYS A 152 -19.59 -3.61 10.59
CA LYS A 152 -20.70 -3.39 11.53
C LYS A 152 -21.67 -2.30 11.03
N GLN A 153 -21.17 -1.21 10.46
CA GLN A 153 -21.99 -0.14 9.89
C GLN A 153 -22.84 -0.64 8.73
N ASP A 154 -22.26 -1.44 7.83
CA ASP A 154 -22.97 -2.03 6.69
C ASP A 154 -24.06 -3.03 7.16
N GLN A 155 -23.81 -3.76 8.25
CA GLN A 155 -24.80 -4.67 8.84
C GLN A 155 -25.96 -3.92 9.51
N SER A 156 -25.68 -2.85 10.26
CA SER A 156 -26.73 -2.02 10.86
C SER A 156 -27.58 -1.33 9.80
N SER A 157 -26.96 -0.82 8.72
CA SER A 157 -27.67 -0.15 7.63
C SER A 157 -28.56 -1.11 6.82
N ASN A 158 -28.22 -2.41 6.76
CA ASN A 158 -29.06 -3.42 6.13
C ASN A 158 -30.25 -3.87 7.02
N ASN A 159 -30.17 -3.71 8.33
CA ASN A 159 -31.26 -4.05 9.24
C ASN A 159 -32.38 -3.00 9.25
N ASP A 160 -32.10 -1.74 8.87
CA ASP A 160 -33.12 -0.68 8.76
C ASP A 160 -34.02 -0.80 7.50
N ILE A 161 -33.67 -1.64 6.53
CA ILE A 161 -34.46 -1.85 5.29
C ILE A 161 -35.54 -2.93 5.46
N THR A 162 -35.54 -3.70 6.56
CA THR A 162 -36.43 -4.87 6.71
C THR A 162 -37.78 -4.62 7.39
N TYR A 163 -38.16 -3.37 7.69
CA TYR A 163 -39.46 -3.06 8.34
C TYR A 163 -40.52 -2.34 7.49
N GLU A 164 -40.29 -2.02 6.22
CA GLU A 164 -41.28 -1.28 5.39
C GLU A 164 -41.97 -2.06 4.26
N LYS A 165 -41.91 -3.40 4.23
CA LYS A 165 -42.73 -4.19 3.29
C LYS A 165 -43.67 -5.17 4.00
N LYS A 166 -44.65 -4.60 4.70
CA LYS A 166 -45.97 -5.19 4.91
C LYS A 166 -47.04 -4.10 4.81
N MET A 167 -47.47 -3.81 3.58
CA MET A 167 -48.86 -3.61 3.17
C MET A 167 -48.96 -3.90 1.68
#